data_AF-A0A1B8P324-F1
#
_entry.id   AF-A0A1B8P324-F1
#
_cell.length_a   1.000
_cell.length_b   1.000
_cell.length_c   1.000
_cell.angle_alpha   90.00
_cell.angle_beta   90.00
_cell.angle_gamma   90.00
#
_symmetry.space_group_name_H-M   'P 1'
#
loop_
_entity.id
_entity.type
_entity.pdbx_description
1 polymer ?
#
loop_
_entity_poly.entity_id
_entity_poly.type
_entity_poly.pdbx_seq_one_letter_code
_entity_poly.pdbx_strand_id
1 'polypeptide(L)' 'MNKFIIACLPRTGSYRLVDILNQQEGVVCHGEVFKKTGIELNDEYLKEVSLTEEDIKRRDADPASFMGELFGAAEKK' A
#
# COMPACT_ATOMS: atom_id res chain seq x y z
N MET A 1 -2.27 -16.66 3.71
CA MET A 1 -2.41 -15.19 3.90
C MET A 1 -3.46 -14.70 2.92
N ASN A 2 -4.50 -14.00 3.38
CA ASN A 2 -5.56 -13.50 2.51
C ASN A 2 -5.28 -12.05 2.12
N LYS A 3 -5.39 -11.74 0.84
CA LYS A 3 -5.22 -10.39 0.29
C LYS A 3 -6.59 -9.76 0.06
N PHE A 4 -6.72 -8.47 0.32
CA PHE A 4 -7.95 -7.73 0.07
C PHE A 4 -7.64 -6.34 -0.49
N ILE A 5 -8.65 -5.71 -1.09
CA ILE A 5 -8.60 -4.34 -1.59
C ILE A 5 -9.74 -3.52 -0.98
N ILE A 6 -9.46 -2.26 -0.67
CA ILE A 6 -10.47 -1.27 -0.32
C ILE A 6 -10.66 -0.39 -1.55
N ALA A 7 -11.72 -0.63 -2.31
CA ALA A 7 -12.07 0.16 -3.49
C ALA A 7 -13.11 1.21 -3.14
N CYS A 8 -12.73 2.49 -3.22
CA CYS A 8 -13.59 3.58 -2.80
C CYS A 8 -13.22 4.91 -3.50
N LEU A 9 -14.13 5.87 -3.46
CA LEU A 9 -13.85 7.25 -3.88
C LEU A 9 -13.24 8.08 -2.72
N PRO A 10 -12.60 9.23 -3.01
CA PRO A 10 -12.13 10.13 -1.96
C PRO A 10 -13.23 10.52 -0.97
N ARG A 11 -12.86 10.64 0.32
CA ARG A 11 -13.75 11.09 1.41
C ARG A 11 -14.97 10.20 1.70
N THR A 12 -14.90 8.92 1.33
CA THR A 12 -15.91 7.89 1.68
C THR A 12 -15.70 7.24 3.06
N GLY A 13 -14.64 7.62 3.78
CA GLY A 13 -14.30 7.05 5.09
C GLY A 13 -13.28 5.92 5.04
N SER A 14 -12.71 5.60 3.87
CA SER A 14 -11.68 4.55 3.73
C SER A 14 -10.46 4.76 4.60
N TYR A 15 -9.98 6.00 4.77
CA TYR A 15 -8.91 6.32 5.72
C TYR A 15 -9.27 5.90 7.16
N ARG A 16 -10.52 6.14 7.58
CA ARG A 16 -11.00 5.74 8.92
C ARG A 16 -11.09 4.22 9.05
N LEU A 17 -11.51 3.52 7.98
CA LEU A 17 -11.50 2.06 7.94
C LEU A 17 -10.07 1.51 8.06
N VAL A 18 -9.12 2.07 7.31
CA VAL A 18 -7.70 1.71 7.37
C VAL A 18 -7.14 1.90 8.78
N ASP A 19 -7.44 3.02 9.46
CA ASP A 19 -7.01 3.25 10.85
C ASP A 19 -7.51 2.18 11.82
N ILE A 20 -8.73 1.69 11.64
CA ILE A 20 -9.33 0.64 12.48
C ILE A 20 -8.70 -0.71 12.16
N LEU A 21 -8.52 -1.02 10.87
CA LEU A 21 -7.92 -2.28 10.42
C LEU A 21 -6.46 -2.42 10.87
N ASN A 22 -5.68 -1.35 10.81
CA ASN A 22 -4.28 -1.35 11.27
C ASN A 22 -4.13 -1.55 12.80
N GLN A 23 -5.19 -1.46 13.58
CA GLN A 23 -5.16 -1.79 15.02
C GLN A 23 -5.33 -3.29 15.28
N GLN A 24 -5.71 -4.08 14.28
CA GLN A 24 -5.91 -5.52 14.42
C GLN A 24 -4.60 -6.26 14.15
N GLU A 25 -4.26 -7.18 15.05
CA GLU A 25 -3.09 -8.04 14.88
C GLU A 25 -3.23 -8.89 13.61
N GLY A 26 -2.16 -8.94 12.80
CA GLY A 26 -2.13 -9.70 11.55
C GLY A 26 -2.83 -9.03 10.36
N VAL A 27 -3.34 -7.80 10.50
CA VAL A 27 -3.89 -7.02 9.38
C VAL A 27 -2.93 -5.88 9.02
N VAL A 28 -2.59 -5.81 7.74
CA VAL A 28 -1.69 -4.78 7.19
C VAL A 28 -2.40 -4.07 6.04
N CYS A 29 -2.56 -2.75 6.16
CA CYS A 29 -2.99 -1.90 5.05
C CYS A 29 -1.82 -1.07 4.53
N HIS A 30 -1.41 -1.32 3.28
CA HIS A 30 -0.24 -0.66 2.69
C HIS A 30 -0.43 0.83 2.42
N GLY A 31 -1.66 1.30 2.16
CA GLY A 31 -1.95 2.68 1.78
C GLY A 31 -2.57 2.78 0.39
N GLU A 32 -2.44 3.94 -0.26
CA GLU A 32 -2.96 4.20 -1.61
C GLU A 32 -1.88 3.98 -2.68
N VAL A 33 -1.73 2.74 -3.11
CA VAL A 33 -0.65 2.34 -4.03
C VAL A 33 -0.87 2.82 -5.46
N PHE A 34 -2.12 2.92 -5.93
CA PHE A 34 -2.47 3.21 -7.32
C PHE A 34 -2.97 4.65 -7.55
N LYS A 35 -2.50 5.60 -6.74
CA LYS A 35 -2.74 7.02 -7.01
C LYS A 35 -2.05 7.45 -8.31
N LYS A 36 -2.74 8.27 -9.12
CA LYS A 36 -2.17 8.78 -10.39
C LYS A 36 -0.91 9.60 -10.17
N THR A 37 -0.86 10.38 -9.09
CA THR A 37 0.20 11.35 -8.80
C THR A 37 1.28 10.81 -7.87
N GLY A 38 1.16 9.58 -7.38
CA GLY A 38 2.09 9.06 -6.39
C GLY A 38 1.71 7.68 -5.86
N ILE A 39 2.55 7.19 -4.95
CA ILE A 39 2.32 5.98 -4.17
C ILE A 39 2.33 6.44 -2.72
N GLU A 40 1.21 6.25 -2.01
CA GLU A 40 1.17 6.52 -0.57
C GLU A 40 1.28 5.19 0.16
N LEU A 41 2.31 5.09 0.99
CA LEU A 41 2.47 3.96 1.90
C LEU A 41 2.23 4.40 3.35
N ASN A 42 1.88 3.44 4.20
CA ASN A 42 1.91 3.65 5.65
C ASN A 42 3.32 4.05 6.12
N ASP A 43 3.41 4.92 7.13
CA ASP A 43 4.67 5.45 7.70
C ASP A 43 5.70 4.38 8.06
N GLU A 44 5.27 3.21 8.51
CA GLU A 44 6.16 2.10 8.80
C GLU A 44 6.85 1.53 7.56
N TYR A 45 6.15 1.53 6.42
CA TYR A 45 6.70 1.10 5.14
C TYR A 45 7.54 2.19 4.48
N LEU A 46 7.12 3.46 4.63
CA LEU A 46 7.91 4.61 4.15
C LEU A 46 9.30 4.67 4.80
N LYS A 47 9.46 4.19 6.03
CA LYS A 47 10.77 4.12 6.70
C LYS A 47 11.71 3.10 6.06
N GLU A 48 11.16 2.07 5.42
CA GLU A 48 11.93 0.98 4.82
C GLU A 48 12.09 1.14 3.31
N VAL A 49 11.21 1.91 2.67
CA VAL A 49 11.15 2.07 1.23
C VAL A 49 11.20 3.55 0.86
N SER A 50 12.34 3.98 0.30
CA SER A 50 12.47 5.30 -0.31
C SER A 50 11.79 5.29 -1.68
N LEU A 51 10.53 5.70 -1.74
CA LEU A 51 9.79 5.79 -2.99
C LEU A 51 10.22 7.00 -3.82
N THR A 52 10.39 6.79 -5.12
CA THR A 52 10.78 7.80 -6.11
C THR A 52 9.77 7.86 -7.27
N GLU A 53 9.91 8.85 -8.16
CA GLU A 53 9.13 8.86 -9.41
C GLU A 53 9.40 7.63 -10.30
N GLU A 54 10.57 7.00 -10.18
CA GLU A 54 10.87 5.76 -10.89
C GLU A 54 10.01 4.60 -10.40
N ASP A 55 9.63 4.57 -9.12
CA ASP A 55 8.72 3.56 -8.58
C ASP A 55 7.32 3.69 -9.13
N ILE A 56 6.85 4.92 -9.41
CA ILE A 56 5.57 5.16 -10.07
C ILE A 56 5.59 4.54 -11.47
N LYS A 57 6.65 4.81 -12.24
CA LYS A 57 6.82 4.25 -13.60
C LYS A 57 6.90 2.73 -13.56
N ARG A 58 7.62 2.17 -12.58
CA ARG A 58 7.77 0.73 -12.39
C ARG A 58 6.45 0.06 -12.03
N ARG A 59 5.70 0.63 -11.09
CA ARG A 59 4.33 0.21 -10.75
C ARG A 59 3.43 0.22 -11.98
N ASP A 60 3.47 1.27 -12.79
CA ASP A 60 2.59 1.40 -13.96
C ASP A 60 2.98 0.46 -15.11
N ALA A 61 4.28 0.17 -15.28
CA ALA A 61 4.79 -0.73 -16.30
C ALA A 61 4.55 -2.21 -15.97
N ASP A 62 4.72 -2.61 -14.70
CA ASP A 62 4.43 -3.95 -14.20
C ASP A 62 3.83 -3.93 -12.78
N PRO A 63 2.50 -3.73 -12.68
CA PRO A 63 1.80 -3.69 -11.39
C PRO A 63 1.92 -4.98 -10.59
N ALA A 64 2.00 -6.13 -11.27
CA ALA A 64 2.00 -7.43 -10.61
C ALA A 64 3.34 -7.67 -9.91
N SER A 65 4.46 -7.41 -10.60
CA SER A 65 5.79 -7.50 -9.99
C SER A 65 5.94 -6.51 -8.84
N PHE A 66 5.52 -5.26 -9.04
CA PHE A 66 5.61 -4.22 -7.99
C PHE A 66 4.86 -4.64 -6.72
N MET A 67 3.62 -5.14 -6.85
CA MET A 67 2.85 -5.61 -5.70
C MET A 67 3.47 -6.85 -5.06
N GLY A 68 4.08 -7.75 -5.84
CA GLY A 68 4.82 -8.90 -5.32
C GLY A 68 5.95 -8.50 -4.38
N GLU A 69 6.73 -7.50 -4.76
CA GLU A 69 7.81 -6.96 -3.92
C GLU A 69 7.28 -6.28 -2.66
N LEU A 70 6.21 -5.49 -2.79
CA LEU A 70 5.58 -4.81 -1.65
C LEU A 70 5.05 -5.80 -0.61
N PHE A 71 4.40 -6.89 -1.06
CA PHE A 71 3.96 -7.96 -0.18
C PHE A 71 5.13 -8.72 0.45
N GLY A 72 6.19 -8.99 -0.31
CA GLY A 72 7.38 -9.67 0.21
C GLY A 72 8.16 -8.86 1.24
N ALA A 73 8.12 -7.52 1.17
CA ALA A 73 8.66 -6.65 2.22
C ALA A 73 7.84 -6.75 3.52
N ALA A 74 6.51 -6.83 3.39
CA ALA A 74 5.58 -6.94 4.52
C ALA A 74 5.72 -8.25 5.32
N GLU A 75 6.03 -9.36 4.65
CA GLU A 75 6.17 -10.68 5.27
C GLU A 75 7.47 -10.85 6.09
N LYS A 76 8.40 -9.89 6.04
CA LYS A 76 9.65 -9.93 6.80
C LYS A 76 9.55 -9.31 8.20
N LYS A 77 8.38 -8.76 8.56
CA LYS A 77 8.01 -8.32 9.91
C LYS A 77 7.20 -9.41 10.62
#